data_AF-A1ZFN3-F1
#
_entry.id   AF-A1ZFN3-F1
#
_cell.length_a   1.000
_cell.length_b   1.000
_cell.length_c   1.000
_cell.angle_alpha   90.00
_cell.angle_beta   90.00
_cell.angle_gamma   90.00
#
_symmetry.space_group_name_H-M   'P 1'
#
loop_
_entity.id
_entity.type
_entity.pdbx_description
1 polymer ?
#
loop_
_entity_poly.entity_id
_entity_poly.type
_entity_poly.pdbx_seq_one_letter_code
_entity_poly.pdbx_strand_id
1 'polypeptide(L)'
;MIKTLHNNQPTYTLPIYSIFTMKRSIILSLLMVWSAWAFAKPPVKKDITTVAGVNFHQGNWNSLLAKARRQKKPFFVDVYTTWCGPCKAMTRNTFSNNSVGTYANRNFVPYKLDAERGEGPRLARKYQVNAYPTILFFDHEGRLKGRQVGYQNANAFLGTLRKYGGRTSGGNSYQSAGVNFFKGSWNNMKSQASRRNKPFFVDVYTTWCGPCKSMTRNTFSASSVGQYASRNFVAYKLDAEKGEGPSIARKYKVRAYPTVLFFDARGNLVGRSVGYQNASNFIRTMSKYVNKRGNVGGGNSGNSGNSSFGLVTIYEHSNFKGRNKSFNTGNYNFSQLGIGNDKLSSIKIRRGYKVRVFEHANFRGRYRDFTSSSGFVGTAWNDKVSSMRIMKSGTTNRGTRSRIVLYEDSNYRGNKQSVGIGSYNVNQIRIGNDKLSSIRIPRGYKVRIYEHANFRGRYRDFTSSSAFVGTAWNDKASSLKVMRVR
;
A
#
# COMPACT_ATOMS: atom_id res chain seq x y z
N MET A 1 -74.90 7.75 64.78
CA MET A 1 -74.58 6.31 64.89
C MET A 1 -73.98 5.87 63.56
N ILE A 2 -72.66 5.61 63.47
CA ILE A 2 -72.06 4.25 63.55
C ILE A 2 -72.65 3.37 62.43
N LYS A 3 -71.94 2.81 61.43
CA LYS A 3 -70.53 2.42 61.27
C LYS A 3 -70.34 1.80 59.86
N THR A 4 -69.14 1.93 59.26
CA THR A 4 -68.35 0.89 58.52
C THR A 4 -68.91 0.22 57.24
N LEU A 5 -68.18 -0.29 56.23
CA LEU A 5 -66.75 -0.55 55.93
C LEU A 5 -66.57 -0.92 54.44
N HIS A 6 -65.31 -0.78 53.97
CA HIS A 6 -64.54 -1.62 53.02
C HIS A 6 -64.79 -1.70 51.50
N ASN A 7 -63.70 -1.33 50.78
CA ASN A 7 -62.94 -2.07 49.75
C ASN A 7 -63.69 -2.84 48.63
N ASN A 8 -63.44 -2.45 47.37
CA ASN A 8 -62.50 -3.13 46.44
C ASN A 8 -62.54 -2.50 45.03
N GLN A 9 -61.37 -2.52 44.37
CA GLN A 9 -61.08 -2.23 42.94
C GLN A 9 -62.02 -3.00 41.96
N PRO A 10 -62.18 -2.67 40.65
CA PRO A 10 -61.10 -2.33 39.72
C PRO A 10 -61.40 -1.43 38.47
N THR A 11 -60.29 -1.08 37.79
CA THR A 11 -60.06 -0.66 36.39
C THR A 11 -61.25 -0.55 35.43
N TYR A 12 -61.43 0.58 34.72
CA TYR A 12 -61.87 0.61 33.30
C TYR A 12 -61.41 1.88 32.55
N THR A 13 -60.99 1.65 31.32
CA THR A 13 -60.70 2.59 30.21
C THR A 13 -61.94 3.40 29.78
N LEU A 14 -61.75 4.62 29.26
CA LEU A 14 -62.75 5.25 28.38
C LEU A 14 -62.12 5.98 27.16
N PRO A 15 -62.89 6.12 26.06
CA PRO A 15 -62.42 6.45 24.71
C PRO A 15 -62.87 7.84 24.19
N ILE A 16 -62.23 8.25 23.10
CA ILE A 16 -62.71 8.93 21.87
C ILE A 16 -64.01 9.76 21.91
N TYR A 17 -63.90 11.04 21.51
CA TYR A 17 -64.87 11.81 20.68
C TYR A 17 -64.00 12.76 19.81
N SER A 18 -63.90 12.69 18.47
CA SER A 18 -64.89 12.74 17.37
C SER A 18 -65.82 13.95 17.46
N ILE A 19 -65.73 14.89 16.50
CA ILE A 19 -66.86 15.70 16.01
C ILE A 19 -66.58 16.16 14.56
N PHE A 20 -67.44 15.66 13.68
CA PHE A 20 -68.10 16.31 12.53
C PHE A 20 -67.28 16.71 11.28
N THR A 21 -67.37 15.90 10.21
CA THR A 21 -68.22 16.08 9.01
C THR A 21 -67.70 17.18 8.06
N MET A 22 -67.53 16.96 6.76
CA MET A 22 -68.60 16.55 5.85
C MET A 22 -68.03 16.02 4.52
N LYS A 23 -68.74 15.01 4.01
CA LYS A 23 -68.62 14.32 2.73
C LYS A 23 -68.69 15.25 1.50
N ARG A 24 -67.93 14.94 0.44
CA ARG A 24 -68.37 14.30 -0.85
C ARG A 24 -67.58 14.84 -2.05
N SER A 25 -66.88 13.91 -2.70
CA SER A 25 -66.76 13.74 -4.17
C SER A 25 -66.46 14.98 -5.03
N ILE A 26 -65.27 15.02 -5.63
CA ILE A 26 -65.07 15.09 -7.10
C ILE A 26 -63.58 14.82 -7.41
N ILE A 27 -63.43 14.03 -8.47
CA ILE A 27 -62.24 13.43 -9.05
C ILE A 27 -61.59 14.42 -10.05
N LEU A 28 -60.26 14.32 -10.23
CA LEU A 28 -59.47 14.81 -11.38
C LEU A 28 -59.32 16.33 -11.59
N SER A 29 -58.36 16.92 -10.88
CA SER A 29 -57.52 18.02 -11.39
C SER A 29 -56.20 18.11 -10.60
N LEU A 30 -55.46 16.99 -10.55
CA LEU A 30 -54.11 16.91 -10.02
C LEU A 30 -53.16 16.74 -11.21
N LEU A 31 -52.88 17.83 -11.93
CA LEU A 31 -51.75 17.97 -12.87
C LEU A 31 -51.77 19.39 -13.48
N MET A 32 -51.17 20.36 -12.78
CA MET A 32 -50.19 21.33 -13.30
C MET A 32 -49.97 22.45 -12.28
N VAL A 33 -48.69 22.80 -12.07
CA VAL A 33 -48.17 23.86 -11.18
C VAL A 33 -48.24 23.48 -9.69
N TRP A 34 -47.30 22.72 -9.14
CA TRP A 34 -45.96 23.19 -8.80
C TRP A 34 -44.89 22.14 -9.14
N SER A 35 -44.55 22.13 -10.42
CA SER A 35 -43.26 21.70 -10.95
C SER A 35 -42.14 22.62 -10.43
N ALA A 36 -41.59 22.37 -9.23
CA ALA A 36 -40.25 22.86 -8.81
C ALA A 36 -39.76 22.30 -7.45
N TRP A 37 -40.15 21.10 -7.02
CA TRP A 37 -39.39 20.36 -6.01
C TRP A 37 -38.92 19.01 -6.57
N ALA A 38 -38.49 19.07 -7.83
CA ALA A 38 -37.60 18.10 -8.43
C ALA A 38 -36.22 18.20 -7.74
N PHE A 39 -35.85 17.16 -7.01
CA PHE A 39 -34.44 16.75 -6.82
C PHE A 39 -33.46 17.73 -6.16
N ALA A 40 -33.86 18.49 -5.14
CA ALA A 40 -32.88 18.93 -4.15
C ALA A 40 -32.61 17.76 -3.18
N LYS A 41 -31.70 16.83 -3.57
CA LYS A 41 -31.09 15.94 -2.58
C LYS A 41 -30.60 16.85 -1.45
N PRO A 42 -30.91 16.59 -0.16
CA PRO A 42 -30.28 17.34 0.91
C PRO A 42 -28.77 17.30 0.63
N PRO A 43 -28.03 18.41 0.73
CA PRO A 43 -26.61 18.37 0.49
C PRO A 43 -26.08 17.27 1.39
N VAL A 44 -25.67 16.15 0.77
CA VAL A 44 -24.90 15.14 1.45
C VAL A 44 -23.71 15.94 1.93
N LYS A 45 -23.67 16.28 3.22
CA LYS A 45 -22.48 16.87 3.81
C LYS A 45 -21.39 15.87 3.51
N LYS A 46 -20.60 16.19 2.50
CA LYS A 46 -19.51 15.39 2.01
C LYS A 46 -18.32 15.64 2.94
N ASP A 47 -18.55 15.50 4.24
CA ASP A 47 -17.48 15.37 5.21
C ASP A 47 -17.14 13.89 5.35
N ILE A 48 -16.68 13.32 4.24
CA ILE A 48 -15.51 12.47 4.35
C ILE A 48 -14.33 13.39 4.09
N THR A 49 -14.12 14.36 4.99
CA THR A 49 -12.75 14.67 5.37
C THR A 49 -12.16 13.32 5.75
N THR A 50 -11.33 12.75 4.89
CA THR A 50 -10.45 11.65 5.27
C THR A 50 -9.54 12.20 6.36
N VAL A 51 -10.04 12.22 7.59
CA VAL A 51 -9.27 12.65 8.75
C VAL A 51 -8.12 11.65 8.83
N ALA A 52 -6.91 12.13 8.61
CA ALA A 52 -5.73 11.29 8.58
C ALA A 52 -5.50 10.73 10.00
N GLY A 53 -5.99 9.52 10.25
CA GLY A 53 -5.79 8.80 11.51
C GLY A 53 -6.94 8.90 12.53
N VAL A 54 -6.62 8.54 13.77
CA VAL A 54 -7.55 8.45 14.90
C VAL A 54 -7.80 9.82 15.50
N ASN A 55 -9.08 10.16 15.66
CA ASN A 55 -9.55 11.40 16.25
C ASN A 55 -9.75 11.19 17.74
N PHE A 56 -8.74 11.54 18.53
CA PHE A 56 -8.82 11.46 19.98
C PHE A 56 -9.69 12.58 20.54
N HIS A 57 -10.60 12.19 21.44
CA HIS A 57 -11.43 13.09 22.23
C HIS A 57 -10.57 14.05 23.02
N GLN A 58 -10.95 15.33 22.98
CA GLN A 58 -10.30 16.41 23.72
C GLN A 58 -11.10 16.69 25.00
N GLY A 59 -10.43 16.83 26.14
CA GLY A 59 -11.05 17.03 27.45
C GLY A 59 -10.46 16.11 28.51
N ASN A 60 -11.23 15.84 29.56
CA ASN A 60 -10.87 14.97 30.68
C ASN A 60 -11.74 13.70 30.74
N TRP A 61 -11.47 12.81 31.70
CA TRP A 61 -12.17 11.55 31.91
C TRP A 61 -13.69 11.71 32.04
N ASN A 62 -14.15 12.72 32.76
CA ASN A 62 -15.59 12.96 32.94
C ASN A 62 -16.24 13.35 31.61
N SER A 63 -15.60 14.22 30.82
CA SER A 63 -16.09 14.60 29.50
C SER A 63 -16.12 13.42 28.50
N LEU A 64 -15.14 12.52 28.61
CA LEU A 64 -15.08 11.28 27.83
C LEU A 64 -16.26 10.37 28.16
N LEU A 65 -16.49 10.10 29.46
CA LEU A 65 -17.61 9.28 29.92
C LEU A 65 -18.96 9.88 29.51
N ALA A 66 -19.13 11.18 29.67
CA ALA A 66 -20.35 11.88 29.26
C ALA A 66 -20.60 11.72 27.74
N LYS A 67 -19.56 11.85 26.92
CA LYS A 67 -19.64 11.66 25.47
C LYS A 67 -19.93 10.21 25.08
N ALA A 68 -19.28 9.24 25.72
CA ALA A 68 -19.48 7.82 25.48
C ALA A 68 -20.93 7.41 25.80
N ARG A 69 -21.46 7.81 26.96
CA ARG A 69 -22.85 7.57 27.39
C ARG A 69 -23.84 8.22 26.43
N ARG A 70 -23.65 9.50 26.09
CA ARG A 70 -24.51 10.24 25.16
C ARG A 70 -24.57 9.59 23.78
N GLN A 71 -23.44 9.09 23.28
CA GLN A 71 -23.36 8.45 21.96
C GLN A 71 -23.67 6.95 21.97
N LYS A 72 -23.92 6.35 23.15
CA LYS A 72 -23.99 4.89 23.36
C LYS A 72 -22.85 4.15 22.66
N LYS A 73 -21.64 4.70 22.75
CA LYS A 73 -20.46 4.24 22.00
C LYS A 73 -19.36 3.82 22.97
N PRO A 74 -18.74 2.64 22.80
CA PRO A 74 -17.59 2.25 23.61
C PRO A 74 -16.43 3.21 23.40
N PHE A 75 -15.46 3.20 24.31
CA PHE A 75 -14.26 4.02 24.19
C PHE A 75 -13.01 3.20 24.48
N PHE A 76 -11.88 3.64 23.93
CA PHE A 76 -10.59 3.11 24.30
C PHE A 76 -9.65 4.23 24.71
N VAL A 77 -8.72 3.90 25.58
CA VAL A 77 -7.78 4.84 26.18
C VAL A 77 -6.37 4.39 25.85
N ASP A 78 -5.65 5.20 25.08
CA ASP A 78 -4.21 5.07 24.87
C ASP A 78 -3.47 5.64 26.08
N VAL A 79 -3.04 4.76 26.98
CA VAL A 79 -2.25 5.13 28.16
C VAL A 79 -0.77 5.14 27.75
N TYR A 80 -0.17 6.33 27.76
CA TYR A 80 1.18 6.59 27.27
C TYR A 80 1.98 7.47 28.23
N THR A 81 3.29 7.60 27.98
CA THR A 81 4.14 8.64 28.58
C THR A 81 4.87 9.41 27.49
N THR A 82 5.30 10.64 27.79
CA THR A 82 5.94 11.53 26.80
C THR A 82 7.30 11.04 26.33
N TRP A 83 8.03 10.32 27.16
CA TRP A 83 9.36 9.75 26.84
C TRP A 83 9.28 8.34 26.20
N CYS A 84 8.10 7.70 26.19
CA CYS A 84 7.92 6.34 25.67
C CYS A 84 8.08 6.24 24.12
N GLY A 85 9.17 5.61 23.69
CA GLY A 85 9.48 5.34 22.28
C GLY A 85 8.40 4.50 21.55
N PRO A 86 7.97 3.34 22.09
CA PRO A 86 6.89 2.54 21.50
C PRO A 86 5.55 3.29 21.37
N CYS A 87 5.24 4.19 22.30
CA CYS A 87 4.03 5.02 22.26
C CYS A 87 4.09 6.02 21.09
N LYS A 88 5.25 6.67 20.91
CA LYS A 88 5.51 7.53 19.73
C LYS A 88 5.45 6.73 18.44
N ALA A 89 5.90 5.47 18.43
CA ALA A 89 5.78 4.59 17.28
C ALA A 89 4.31 4.23 16.97
N MET A 90 3.49 3.97 18.00
CA MET A 90 2.06 3.70 17.83
C MET A 90 1.32 4.91 17.28
N THR A 91 1.61 6.11 17.78
CA THR A 91 1.07 7.38 17.23
C THR A 91 1.42 7.54 15.75
N ARG A 92 2.69 7.35 15.39
CA ARG A 92 3.18 7.57 14.01
C ARG A 92 2.79 6.51 13.00
N ASN A 93 2.66 5.25 13.40
CA ASN A 93 2.53 4.11 12.48
C ASN A 93 1.15 3.43 12.53
N THR A 94 0.41 3.63 13.63
CA THR A 94 -0.85 2.92 13.90
C THR A 94 -2.00 3.91 13.97
N PHE A 95 -1.92 4.92 14.85
CA PHE A 95 -3.00 5.89 14.98
C PHE A 95 -3.08 6.86 13.79
N SER A 96 -1.98 7.11 13.08
CA SER A 96 -1.97 7.87 11.81
C SER A 96 -2.54 7.07 10.62
N ASN A 97 -2.77 5.76 10.76
CA ASN A 97 -3.20 4.92 9.65
C ASN A 97 -4.68 5.17 9.33
N ASN A 98 -4.98 5.46 8.06
CA ASN A 98 -6.34 5.80 7.62
C ASN A 98 -7.38 4.70 7.92
N SER A 99 -7.02 3.42 7.82
CA SER A 99 -7.95 2.31 8.09
C SER A 99 -8.23 2.16 9.59
N VAL A 100 -7.22 2.41 10.43
CA VAL A 100 -7.37 2.44 11.89
C VAL A 100 -8.24 3.63 12.28
N GLY A 101 -7.91 4.82 11.79
CA GLY A 101 -8.69 6.05 12.01
C GLY A 101 -10.14 5.90 11.60
N THR A 102 -10.40 5.45 10.38
CA THR A 102 -11.76 5.19 9.86
C THR A 102 -12.57 4.28 10.79
N TYR A 103 -11.98 3.17 11.25
CA TYR A 103 -12.67 2.23 12.12
C TYR A 103 -12.84 2.79 13.55
N ALA A 104 -11.78 3.35 14.12
CA ALA A 104 -11.77 3.90 15.47
C ALA A 104 -12.79 5.04 15.61
N ASN A 105 -12.75 6.01 14.71
CA ASN A 105 -13.62 7.20 14.75
C ASN A 105 -15.10 6.84 14.57
N ARG A 106 -15.39 5.78 13.81
CA ARG A 106 -16.74 5.29 13.63
C ARG A 106 -17.26 4.55 14.86
N ASN A 107 -16.47 3.64 15.42
CA ASN A 107 -16.95 2.66 16.40
C ASN A 107 -16.60 2.97 17.85
N PHE A 108 -15.67 3.89 18.10
CA PHE A 108 -15.24 4.27 19.44
C PHE A 108 -15.28 5.78 19.67
N VAL A 109 -15.18 6.17 20.94
CA VAL A 109 -14.68 7.49 21.35
C VAL A 109 -13.22 7.32 21.79
N PRO A 110 -12.21 7.52 20.94
CA PRO A 110 -10.80 7.34 21.32
C PRO A 110 -10.36 8.39 22.34
N TYR A 111 -9.50 8.04 23.30
CA TYR A 111 -8.93 8.97 24.26
C TYR A 111 -7.43 8.73 24.47
N LYS A 112 -6.65 9.78 24.72
CA LYS A 112 -5.23 9.68 25.11
C LYS A 112 -5.09 10.08 26.56
N LEU A 113 -4.36 9.27 27.33
CA LEU A 113 -4.10 9.52 28.74
C LEU A 113 -2.58 9.48 28.97
N ASP A 114 -1.99 10.63 29.28
CA ASP A 114 -0.60 10.70 29.74
C ASP A 114 -0.54 10.19 31.18
N ALA A 115 0.11 9.05 31.43
CA ALA A 115 0.13 8.40 32.72
C ALA A 115 0.87 9.19 33.82
N GLU A 116 1.66 10.20 33.45
CA GLU A 116 2.47 10.98 34.39
C GLU A 116 1.90 12.37 34.67
N ARG A 117 0.85 12.79 33.97
CA ARG A 117 0.30 14.15 34.07
C ARG A 117 -1.21 14.17 34.31
N GLY A 118 -1.68 15.22 34.98
CA GLY A 118 -3.10 15.46 35.22
C GLY A 118 -3.79 14.29 35.92
N GLU A 119 -4.88 13.79 35.33
CA GLU A 119 -5.64 12.63 35.84
C GLU A 119 -4.96 11.27 35.60
N GLY A 120 -3.87 11.26 34.82
CA GLY A 120 -3.07 10.10 34.43
C GLY A 120 -2.61 9.23 35.58
N PRO A 121 -1.83 9.75 36.55
CA PRO A 121 -1.25 8.93 37.62
C PRO A 121 -2.31 8.16 38.42
N ARG A 122 -3.44 8.80 38.72
CA ARG A 122 -4.56 8.18 39.45
C ARG A 122 -5.22 7.09 38.61
N LEU A 123 -5.50 7.35 37.33
CA LEU A 123 -6.17 6.41 36.45
C LEU A 123 -5.26 5.22 36.07
N ALA A 124 -3.96 5.46 35.86
CA ALA A 124 -2.97 4.42 35.61
C ALA A 124 -2.86 3.46 36.80
N ARG A 125 -2.82 3.98 38.04
CA ARG A 125 -2.89 3.15 39.26
C ARG A 125 -4.22 2.39 39.36
N LYS A 126 -5.35 3.08 39.19
CA LYS A 126 -6.70 2.48 39.26
C LYS A 126 -6.85 1.27 38.33
N TYR A 127 -6.31 1.35 37.12
CA TYR A 127 -6.40 0.28 36.12
C TYR A 127 -5.16 -0.62 36.06
N GLN A 128 -4.22 -0.47 37.00
CA GLN A 128 -3.00 -1.29 37.10
C GLN A 128 -2.23 -1.32 35.77
N VAL A 129 -1.88 -0.15 35.25
CA VAL A 129 -1.10 -0.01 34.02
C VAL A 129 0.38 -0.09 34.37
N ASN A 130 1.01 -1.21 34.01
CA ASN A 130 2.41 -1.50 34.36
C ASN A 130 3.38 -1.39 33.17
N ALA A 131 2.87 -1.12 31.96
CA ALA A 131 3.70 -1.01 30.74
C ALA A 131 3.05 -0.06 29.73
N TYR A 132 3.88 0.60 28.92
CA TYR A 132 3.44 1.59 27.94
C TYR A 132 3.87 1.21 26.50
N PRO A 133 3.00 1.41 25.47
CA PRO A 133 1.62 1.84 25.60
C PRO A 133 0.74 0.70 26.15
N THR A 134 -0.30 1.04 26.91
CA THR A 134 -1.41 0.13 27.22
C THR A 134 -2.70 0.74 26.70
N ILE A 135 -3.44 -0.03 25.91
CA ILE A 135 -4.75 0.37 25.41
C ILE A 135 -5.82 -0.28 26.28
N LEU A 136 -6.57 0.52 27.02
CA LEU A 136 -7.70 0.06 27.83
C LEU A 136 -9.00 0.21 27.03
N PHE A 137 -9.88 -0.78 27.06
CA PHE A 137 -11.16 -0.78 26.35
C PHE A 137 -12.31 -0.78 27.33
N PHE A 138 -13.27 0.12 27.13
CA PHE A 138 -14.44 0.31 27.98
C PHE A 138 -15.72 0.25 27.15
N ASP A 139 -16.81 -0.18 27.78
CA ASP A 139 -18.15 0.06 27.22
C ASP A 139 -18.60 1.52 27.44
N HIS A 140 -19.78 1.86 26.91
CA HIS A 140 -20.30 3.22 26.98
C HIS A 140 -20.64 3.69 28.39
N GLU A 141 -20.84 2.78 29.35
CA GLU A 141 -21.09 3.10 30.75
C GLU A 141 -19.81 3.37 31.55
N GLY A 142 -18.66 2.92 31.04
CA GLY A 142 -17.34 3.08 31.65
C GLY A 142 -16.81 1.82 32.35
N ARG A 143 -17.38 0.63 32.08
CA ARG A 143 -16.88 -0.65 32.59
C ARG A 143 -15.74 -1.16 31.71
N LEU A 144 -14.63 -1.55 32.32
CA LEU A 144 -13.45 -2.08 31.62
C LEU A 144 -13.79 -3.44 30.98
N LYS A 145 -13.65 -3.55 29.66
CA LYS A 145 -13.88 -4.77 28.88
C LYS A 145 -12.61 -5.54 28.59
N GLY A 146 -11.45 -4.89 28.64
CA GLY A 146 -10.16 -5.54 28.43
C GLY A 146 -9.04 -4.55 28.16
N ARG A 147 -7.84 -5.09 27.92
CA ARG A 147 -6.65 -4.31 27.64
C ARG A 147 -5.77 -4.96 26.58
N GLN A 148 -4.98 -4.15 25.89
CA GLN A 148 -3.89 -4.57 25.03
C GLN A 148 -2.61 -3.87 25.49
N VAL A 149 -1.57 -4.65 25.76
CA VAL A 149 -0.28 -4.12 26.23
C VAL A 149 0.73 -4.10 25.07
N GLY A 150 1.54 -3.06 25.02
CA GLY A 150 2.64 -2.90 24.08
C GLY A 150 2.22 -2.39 22.70
N TYR A 151 3.24 -2.06 21.90
CA TYR A 151 3.05 -1.55 20.54
C TYR A 151 2.37 -2.60 19.64
N GLN A 152 1.37 -2.16 18.89
CA GLN A 152 0.81 -2.90 17.77
C GLN A 152 0.91 -2.06 16.50
N ASN A 153 1.32 -2.67 15.39
CA ASN A 153 1.20 -2.05 14.07
C ASN A 153 -0.29 -1.93 13.65
N ALA A 154 -0.56 -1.14 12.61
CA ALA A 154 -1.92 -0.83 12.15
C ALA A 154 -2.82 -2.05 11.92
N ASN A 155 -2.31 -3.15 11.36
CA ASN A 155 -3.12 -4.33 11.06
C ASN A 155 -3.49 -5.10 12.34
N ALA A 156 -2.51 -5.29 13.23
CA ALA A 156 -2.73 -5.94 14.53
C ALA A 156 -3.72 -5.13 15.38
N PHE A 157 -3.52 -3.82 15.45
CA PHE A 157 -4.39 -2.94 16.22
C PHE A 157 -5.83 -2.88 15.66
N LEU A 158 -6.01 -2.92 14.34
CA LEU A 158 -7.34 -3.02 13.74
C LEU A 158 -8.07 -4.32 14.13
N GLY A 159 -7.34 -5.43 14.31
CA GLY A 159 -7.88 -6.67 14.87
C GLY A 159 -8.34 -6.48 16.31
N THR A 160 -7.53 -5.84 17.15
CA THR A 160 -7.86 -5.47 18.53
C THR A 160 -9.11 -4.58 18.61
N LEU A 161 -9.19 -3.53 17.78
CA LEU A 161 -10.38 -2.65 17.71
C LEU A 161 -11.66 -3.42 17.37
N ARG A 162 -11.58 -4.46 16.52
CA ARG A 162 -12.74 -5.30 16.17
C ARG A 162 -13.16 -6.20 17.31
N LYS A 163 -12.19 -6.74 18.06
CA LYS A 163 -12.46 -7.56 19.24
C LYS A 163 -13.28 -6.80 20.29
N TYR A 164 -12.99 -5.52 20.50
CA TYR A 164 -13.60 -4.71 21.57
C TYR A 164 -14.68 -3.72 21.11
N GLY A 165 -14.91 -3.56 19.81
CA GLY A 165 -15.83 -2.53 19.27
C GLY A 165 -17.32 -2.86 19.34
N GLY A 166 -17.70 -4.09 19.67
CA GLY A 166 -19.10 -4.52 19.73
C GLY A 166 -19.81 -4.57 18.37
N ARG A 167 -20.84 -5.41 18.25
CA ARG A 167 -21.71 -5.49 17.06
C ARG A 167 -22.74 -4.35 17.14
N THR A 168 -22.61 -3.31 16.33
CA THR A 168 -23.73 -2.40 16.09
C THR A 168 -24.74 -3.10 15.19
N SER A 169 -25.89 -3.47 15.77
CA SER A 169 -27.11 -3.79 15.02
C SER A 169 -27.53 -2.57 14.20
N GLY A 170 -27.73 -2.73 12.89
CA GLY A 170 -28.17 -1.67 11.99
C GLY A 170 -27.06 -1.11 11.09
N GLY A 171 -26.74 -1.83 10.00
CA GLY A 171 -25.88 -1.30 8.95
C GLY A 171 -25.28 -2.39 8.07
N ASN A 172 -25.94 -2.66 6.94
CA ASN A 172 -25.55 -3.51 5.81
C ASN A 172 -24.22 -4.30 5.93
N SER A 173 -24.38 -5.62 5.97
CA SER A 173 -23.41 -6.69 5.78
C SER A 173 -22.18 -6.37 4.93
N TYR A 174 -21.09 -5.92 5.55
CA TYR A 174 -19.73 -6.22 5.07
C TYR A 174 -18.75 -6.41 6.24
N GLN A 175 -19.09 -7.36 7.11
CA GLN A 175 -18.10 -8.05 7.94
C GLN A 175 -17.66 -9.32 7.20
N SER A 176 -16.59 -9.24 6.42
CA SER A 176 -15.89 -10.46 6.04
C SER A 176 -14.67 -10.61 6.98
N ALA A 177 -14.64 -11.71 7.73
CA ALA A 177 -13.52 -12.13 8.58
C ALA A 177 -12.27 -12.54 7.76
N GLY A 178 -12.29 -12.26 6.45
CA GLY A 178 -11.33 -12.67 5.44
C GLY A 178 -11.96 -12.57 4.05
N VAL A 179 -11.28 -13.07 3.03
CA VAL A 179 -11.80 -13.20 1.67
C VAL A 179 -12.94 -14.21 1.67
N ASN A 180 -14.10 -13.79 1.16
CA ASN A 180 -15.21 -14.71 0.90
C ASN A 180 -15.00 -15.37 -0.46
N PHE A 181 -14.50 -16.61 -0.44
CA PHE A 181 -14.31 -17.40 -1.65
C PHE A 181 -15.64 -18.02 -2.09
N PHE A 182 -15.94 -17.87 -3.36
CA PHE A 182 -17.11 -18.46 -4.01
C PHE A 182 -17.09 -19.99 -3.85
N LYS A 183 -18.26 -20.56 -3.57
CA LYS A 183 -18.49 -22.00 -3.47
C LYS A 183 -19.24 -22.47 -4.71
N GLY A 184 -18.72 -23.49 -5.39
CA GLY A 184 -19.26 -24.04 -6.64
C GLY A 184 -18.18 -24.27 -7.68
N SER A 185 -18.59 -24.57 -8.92
CA SER A 185 -17.65 -24.83 -10.02
C SER A 185 -17.06 -23.54 -10.61
N TRP A 186 -15.99 -23.68 -11.38
CA TRP A 186 -15.40 -22.66 -12.24
C TRP A 186 -16.44 -21.95 -13.11
N ASN A 187 -17.37 -22.71 -13.69
CA ASN A 187 -18.40 -22.15 -14.56
C ASN A 187 -19.44 -21.35 -13.77
N ASN A 188 -19.87 -21.81 -12.59
CA ASN A 188 -20.79 -21.06 -11.73
C ASN A 188 -20.15 -19.73 -11.28
N MET A 189 -18.86 -19.75 -10.94
CA MET A 189 -18.11 -18.58 -10.53
C MET A 189 -17.99 -17.55 -11.67
N LYS A 190 -17.59 -17.98 -12.88
CA LYS A 190 -17.54 -17.12 -14.07
C LYS A 190 -18.91 -16.50 -14.39
N SER A 191 -19.97 -17.29 -14.31
CA SER A 191 -21.34 -16.82 -14.52
C SER A 191 -21.71 -15.74 -13.49
N GLN A 192 -21.38 -15.95 -12.21
CA GLN A 192 -21.62 -14.93 -11.18
C GLN A 192 -20.79 -13.65 -11.41
N ALA A 193 -19.53 -13.77 -11.81
CA ALA A 193 -18.67 -12.64 -12.11
C ALA A 193 -19.21 -11.81 -13.30
N SER A 194 -19.61 -12.48 -14.38
CA SER A 194 -20.22 -11.88 -15.56
C SER A 194 -21.54 -11.18 -15.23
N ARG A 195 -22.47 -11.86 -14.55
CA ARG A 195 -23.78 -11.30 -14.14
C ARG A 195 -23.65 -10.06 -13.25
N ARG A 196 -22.58 -9.99 -12.45
CA ARG A 196 -22.30 -8.85 -11.56
C ARG A 196 -21.39 -7.80 -12.20
N ASN A 197 -20.99 -7.98 -13.46
CA ASN A 197 -19.99 -7.19 -14.18
C ASN A 197 -18.75 -6.91 -13.32
N LYS A 198 -18.23 -7.96 -12.68
CA LYS A 198 -17.18 -7.85 -11.66
C LYS A 198 -15.99 -8.72 -12.01
N PRO A 199 -14.75 -8.19 -11.98
CA PRO A 199 -13.57 -9.02 -12.20
C PRO A 199 -13.46 -10.09 -11.10
N PHE A 200 -12.67 -11.12 -11.35
CA PHE A 200 -12.46 -12.18 -10.38
C PHE A 200 -11.00 -12.59 -10.28
N PHE A 201 -10.63 -13.14 -9.13
CA PHE A 201 -9.33 -13.77 -8.95
C PHE A 201 -9.46 -15.18 -8.42
N VAL A 202 -8.45 -15.99 -8.75
CA VAL A 202 -8.41 -17.42 -8.44
C VAL A 202 -7.11 -17.71 -7.70
N ASP A 203 -7.23 -18.10 -6.43
CA ASP A 203 -6.12 -18.65 -5.64
C ASP A 203 -5.90 -20.11 -6.04
N VAL A 204 -4.85 -20.36 -6.81
CA VAL A 204 -4.44 -21.71 -7.22
C VAL A 204 -3.43 -22.23 -6.20
N TYR A 205 -3.83 -23.28 -5.47
CA TYR A 205 -3.08 -23.85 -4.35
C TYR A 205 -2.99 -25.38 -4.43
N THR A 206 -2.21 -26.00 -3.55
CA THR A 206 -2.26 -27.43 -3.25
C THR A 206 -2.35 -27.64 -1.73
N THR A 207 -2.88 -28.78 -1.30
CA THR A 207 -3.12 -29.07 0.14
C THR A 207 -1.83 -29.16 0.97
N TRP A 208 -0.74 -29.63 0.37
CA TRP A 208 0.57 -29.79 1.02
C TRP A 208 1.43 -28.52 0.98
N CYS A 209 1.03 -27.48 0.25
CA CYS A 209 1.81 -26.24 0.08
C CYS A 209 1.82 -25.35 1.35
N GLY A 210 2.96 -25.31 2.06
CA GLY A 210 3.18 -24.46 3.23
C GLY A 210 2.94 -22.94 2.99
N PRO A 211 3.53 -22.33 1.94
CA PRO A 211 3.28 -20.93 1.60
C PRO A 211 1.80 -20.62 1.30
N CYS A 212 1.04 -21.58 0.75
CA CYS A 212 -0.39 -21.44 0.48
C CYS A 212 -1.19 -21.41 1.79
N LYS A 213 -0.85 -22.29 2.74
CA LYS A 213 -1.40 -22.25 4.11
C LYS A 213 -1.08 -20.92 4.80
N SER A 214 0.13 -20.38 4.61
CA SER A 214 0.50 -19.06 5.13
C SER A 214 -0.32 -17.94 4.49
N MET A 215 -0.54 -17.97 3.18
CA MET A 215 -1.38 -16.99 2.48
C MET A 215 -2.84 -17.04 2.98
N THR A 216 -3.38 -18.24 3.19
CA THR A 216 -4.71 -18.42 3.77
C THR A 216 -4.79 -17.83 5.18
N ARG A 217 -3.82 -18.15 6.06
CA ARG A 217 -3.82 -17.74 7.47
C ARG A 217 -3.47 -16.28 7.74
N ASN A 218 -2.64 -15.65 6.90
CA ASN A 218 -2.06 -14.33 7.16
C ASN A 218 -2.54 -13.25 6.19
N THR A 219 -3.07 -13.63 5.03
CA THR A 219 -3.46 -12.71 3.95
C THR A 219 -4.93 -12.82 3.63
N PHE A 220 -5.44 -14.00 3.32
CA PHE A 220 -6.85 -14.16 3.01
C PHE A 220 -7.74 -14.08 4.25
N SER A 221 -7.26 -14.42 5.44
CA SER A 221 -7.92 -14.13 6.72
C SER A 221 -7.89 -12.64 7.10
N ALA A 222 -7.03 -11.83 6.47
CA ALA A 222 -6.92 -10.43 6.83
C ALA A 222 -8.18 -9.70 6.38
N SER A 223 -8.89 -9.12 7.34
CA SER A 223 -10.15 -8.43 7.06
C SER A 223 -10.05 -7.26 6.09
N SER A 224 -8.91 -6.57 6.03
CA SER A 224 -8.65 -5.51 5.04
C SER A 224 -8.60 -6.07 3.61
N VAL A 225 -8.02 -7.25 3.44
CA VAL A 225 -8.02 -8.00 2.18
C VAL A 225 -9.42 -8.49 1.86
N GLY A 226 -10.12 -9.05 2.86
CA GLY A 226 -11.51 -9.47 2.74
C GLY A 226 -12.44 -8.37 2.24
N GLN A 227 -12.43 -7.21 2.90
CA GLN A 227 -13.22 -6.04 2.51
C GLN A 227 -12.88 -5.55 1.10
N TYR A 228 -11.59 -5.50 0.77
CA TYR A 228 -11.17 -5.07 -0.56
C TYR A 228 -11.61 -6.05 -1.65
N ALA A 229 -11.41 -7.34 -1.43
CA ALA A 229 -11.84 -8.41 -2.32
C ALA A 229 -13.37 -8.39 -2.48
N SER A 230 -14.12 -8.37 -1.38
CA SER A 230 -15.58 -8.33 -1.40
C SER A 230 -16.16 -7.14 -2.16
N ARG A 231 -15.51 -5.96 -2.11
CA ARG A 231 -15.93 -4.79 -2.89
C ARG A 231 -15.60 -4.92 -4.38
N ASN A 232 -14.42 -5.42 -4.72
CA ASN A 232 -13.88 -5.28 -6.07
C ASN A 232 -13.84 -6.56 -6.90
N PHE A 233 -13.82 -7.74 -6.28
CA PHE A 233 -13.67 -9.03 -6.95
C PHE A 233 -14.72 -10.07 -6.55
N VAL A 234 -14.94 -11.05 -7.43
CA VAL A 234 -15.35 -12.40 -7.01
C VAL A 234 -14.06 -13.19 -6.75
N ALA A 235 -13.96 -13.90 -5.63
CA ALA A 235 -12.77 -14.66 -5.28
C ALA A 235 -13.06 -16.16 -5.40
N TYR A 236 -12.11 -16.95 -5.90
CA TYR A 236 -12.25 -18.39 -6.04
C TYR A 236 -11.00 -19.13 -5.55
N LYS A 237 -11.16 -20.29 -4.92
CA LYS A 237 -10.04 -21.18 -4.58
C LYS A 237 -10.06 -22.38 -5.51
N LEU A 238 -8.91 -22.71 -6.07
CA LEU A 238 -8.73 -23.84 -6.97
C LEU A 238 -7.60 -24.71 -6.44
N ASP A 239 -7.92 -25.90 -5.98
CA ASP A 239 -6.92 -26.93 -5.67
C ASP A 239 -6.40 -27.50 -6.99
N ALA A 240 -5.13 -27.28 -7.32
CA ALA A 240 -4.56 -27.64 -8.60
C ALA A 240 -4.47 -29.16 -8.85
N GLU A 241 -4.64 -29.98 -7.82
CA GLU A 241 -4.53 -31.44 -7.88
C GLU A 241 -5.88 -32.16 -7.83
N LYS A 242 -6.98 -31.45 -7.58
CA LYS A 242 -8.31 -32.05 -7.39
C LYS A 242 -9.37 -31.45 -8.29
N GLY A 243 -10.39 -32.24 -8.62
CA GLY A 243 -11.56 -31.80 -9.39
C GLY A 243 -11.17 -31.14 -10.72
N GLU A 244 -11.67 -29.93 -10.97
CA GLU A 244 -11.36 -29.13 -12.16
C GLU A 244 -9.99 -28.43 -12.13
N GLY A 245 -9.27 -28.55 -11.02
CA GLY A 245 -7.94 -27.98 -10.80
C GLY A 245 -6.89 -28.34 -11.84
N PRO A 246 -6.62 -29.64 -12.09
CA PRO A 246 -5.54 -30.06 -12.99
C PRO A 246 -5.69 -29.51 -14.41
N SER A 247 -6.91 -29.51 -14.96
CA SER A 247 -7.16 -29.00 -16.32
C SER A 247 -7.02 -27.49 -16.40
N ILE A 248 -7.52 -26.75 -15.40
CA ILE A 248 -7.45 -25.29 -15.34
C ILE A 248 -6.01 -24.81 -15.06
N ALA A 249 -5.28 -25.46 -14.14
CA ALA A 249 -3.89 -25.16 -13.84
C ALA A 249 -3.00 -25.35 -15.09
N ARG A 250 -3.22 -26.45 -15.83
CA ARG A 250 -2.55 -26.72 -17.12
C ARG A 250 -2.90 -25.65 -18.16
N LYS A 251 -4.19 -25.34 -18.34
CA LYS A 251 -4.69 -24.32 -19.28
C LYS A 251 -4.01 -22.97 -19.06
N TYR A 252 -3.88 -22.54 -17.81
CA TYR A 252 -3.26 -21.25 -17.46
C TYR A 252 -1.76 -21.33 -17.17
N LYS A 253 -1.13 -22.49 -17.39
CA LYS A 253 0.32 -22.71 -17.19
C LYS A 253 0.76 -22.32 -15.78
N VAL A 254 0.05 -22.78 -14.76
CA VAL A 254 0.44 -22.58 -13.35
C VAL A 254 1.60 -23.53 -13.04
N ARG A 255 2.73 -22.98 -12.58
CA ARG A 255 3.98 -23.73 -12.37
C ARG A 255 4.53 -23.63 -10.95
N ALA A 256 3.89 -22.85 -10.09
CA ALA A 256 4.31 -22.64 -8.71
C ALA A 256 3.11 -22.25 -7.85
N TYR A 257 3.15 -22.59 -6.56
CA TYR A 257 2.07 -22.34 -5.62
C TYR A 257 2.54 -21.47 -4.43
N PRO A 258 1.69 -20.58 -3.90
CA PRO A 258 0.40 -20.18 -4.47
C PRO A 258 0.58 -19.36 -5.75
N THR A 259 -0.34 -19.49 -6.71
CA THR A 259 -0.47 -18.55 -7.84
C THR A 259 -1.87 -17.96 -7.83
N VAL A 260 -1.97 -16.64 -7.78
CA VAL A 260 -3.25 -15.94 -7.94
C VAL A 260 -3.40 -15.48 -9.38
N LEU A 261 -4.40 -16.00 -10.08
CA LEU A 261 -4.77 -15.58 -11.43
C LEU A 261 -5.85 -14.47 -11.34
N PHE A 262 -5.75 -13.45 -12.18
CA PHE A 262 -6.71 -12.34 -12.23
C PHE A 262 -7.39 -12.29 -13.60
N PHE A 263 -8.72 -12.15 -13.58
CA PHE A 263 -9.57 -12.14 -14.76
C PHE A 263 -10.47 -10.91 -14.76
N ASP A 264 -10.80 -10.40 -15.95
CA ASP A 264 -11.86 -9.42 -16.10
C ASP A 264 -13.25 -10.06 -15.94
N ALA A 265 -14.32 -9.25 -15.93
CA ALA A 265 -15.69 -9.73 -15.78
C ALA A 265 -16.16 -10.68 -16.91
N ARG A 266 -15.48 -10.65 -18.08
CA ARG A 266 -15.77 -11.50 -19.23
C ARG A 266 -15.01 -12.82 -19.18
N GLY A 267 -14.13 -13.01 -18.20
CA GLY A 267 -13.33 -14.22 -18.04
C GLY A 267 -12.00 -14.22 -18.79
N ASN A 268 -11.54 -13.07 -19.29
CA ASN A 268 -10.22 -12.96 -19.90
C ASN A 268 -9.14 -12.83 -18.82
N LEU A 269 -8.05 -13.59 -18.94
CA LEU A 269 -6.93 -13.49 -18.02
C LEU A 269 -6.20 -12.14 -18.21
N VAL A 270 -6.23 -11.28 -17.20
CA VAL A 270 -5.59 -9.94 -17.23
C VAL A 270 -4.25 -9.89 -16.49
N GLY A 271 -3.93 -10.94 -15.72
CA GLY A 271 -2.64 -11.05 -15.07
C GLY A 271 -2.56 -12.19 -14.07
N ARG A 272 -1.40 -12.31 -13.43
CA ARG A 272 -1.15 -13.28 -12.36
C ARG A 272 -0.18 -12.72 -11.33
N SER A 273 -0.17 -13.34 -10.16
CA SER A 273 0.81 -13.11 -9.11
C SER A 273 1.25 -14.44 -8.54
N VAL A 274 2.57 -14.68 -8.50
CA VAL A 274 3.14 -15.94 -8.05
C VAL A 274 3.78 -15.74 -6.68
N GLY A 275 3.58 -16.72 -5.78
CA GLY A 275 4.16 -16.77 -4.46
C GLY A 275 3.34 -16.05 -3.38
N TYR A 276 3.72 -16.32 -2.13
CA TYR A 276 3.11 -15.71 -0.96
C TYR A 276 3.25 -14.18 -0.97
N GLN A 277 2.18 -13.50 -0.55
CA GLN A 277 2.17 -12.07 -0.28
C GLN A 277 1.47 -11.83 1.05
N ASN A 278 1.99 -10.91 1.86
CA ASN A 278 1.28 -10.41 3.02
C ASN A 278 0.06 -9.55 2.61
N ALA A 279 -0.84 -9.28 3.56
CA ALA A 279 -2.08 -8.53 3.35
C ALA A 279 -1.90 -7.20 2.58
N SER A 280 -0.93 -6.38 2.98
CA SER A 280 -0.72 -5.05 2.37
C SER A 280 -0.21 -5.13 0.93
N ASN A 281 0.70 -6.08 0.66
CA ASN A 281 1.18 -6.33 -0.69
C ASN A 281 0.07 -6.90 -1.58
N PHE A 282 -0.74 -7.80 -1.04
CA PHE A 282 -1.82 -8.41 -1.81
C PHE A 282 -2.92 -7.41 -2.17
N ILE A 283 -3.29 -6.48 -1.29
CA ILE A 283 -4.21 -5.36 -1.64
C ILE A 283 -3.66 -4.53 -2.80
N ARG A 284 -2.36 -4.20 -2.77
CA ARG A 284 -1.70 -3.47 -3.85
C ARG A 284 -1.73 -4.28 -5.15
N THR A 285 -1.51 -5.59 -5.08
CA THR A 285 -1.62 -6.48 -6.24
C THR A 285 -3.03 -6.49 -6.80
N MET A 286 -4.06 -6.68 -5.96
CA MET A 286 -5.46 -6.62 -6.38
C MET A 286 -5.79 -5.28 -7.07
N SER A 287 -5.31 -4.15 -6.53
CA SER A 287 -5.59 -2.82 -7.10
C SER A 287 -5.12 -2.64 -8.56
N LYS A 288 -4.09 -3.36 -8.99
CA LYS A 288 -3.57 -3.29 -10.36
C LYS A 288 -4.52 -3.90 -11.40
N TYR A 289 -5.45 -4.75 -10.95
CA TYR A 289 -6.29 -5.58 -11.82
C TYR A 289 -7.79 -5.24 -11.73
N VAL A 290 -8.21 -4.33 -10.84
CA VAL A 290 -9.64 -3.98 -10.66
C VAL A 290 -10.27 -3.47 -11.96
N ASN A 291 -9.55 -2.63 -12.71
CA ASN A 291 -10.08 -1.96 -13.90
C ASN A 291 -9.46 -2.46 -15.21
N LYS A 292 -8.71 -3.57 -15.18
CA LYS A 292 -8.10 -4.10 -16.41
C LYS A 292 -9.13 -4.89 -17.22
N ARG A 293 -9.19 -4.61 -18.53
CA ARG A 293 -9.92 -5.39 -19.52
C ARG A 293 -8.93 -6.25 -20.29
N GLY A 294 -9.25 -7.52 -20.53
CA GLY A 294 -8.39 -8.41 -21.29
C GLY A 294 -8.31 -7.99 -22.75
N ASN A 295 -7.09 -7.96 -23.30
CA ASN A 295 -6.88 -7.99 -24.75
C ASN A 295 -6.85 -9.47 -25.17
N VAL A 296 -7.79 -9.85 -26.03
CA VAL A 296 -7.80 -11.17 -26.67
C VAL A 296 -6.66 -11.19 -27.69
N GLY A 297 -5.70 -12.09 -27.50
CA GLY A 297 -4.52 -12.21 -28.38
C GLY A 297 -3.41 -13.00 -27.71
N GLY A 298 -3.49 -14.33 -27.79
CA GLY A 298 -2.41 -15.22 -27.37
C GLY A 298 -1.19 -15.02 -28.25
N GLY A 299 -0.08 -14.61 -27.64
CA GLY A 299 1.24 -14.53 -28.26
C GLY A 299 2.30 -14.77 -27.19
N ASN A 300 3.05 -15.84 -27.35
CA ASN A 300 4.00 -16.38 -26.40
C ASN A 300 5.09 -15.35 -26.02
N SER A 301 5.20 -15.01 -24.74
CA SER A 301 6.49 -14.75 -24.11
C SER A 301 6.59 -15.64 -22.87
N GLY A 302 6.64 -16.94 -23.10
CA GLY A 302 7.43 -17.81 -22.25
C GLY A 302 8.91 -17.44 -22.39
N ASN A 303 9.48 -16.86 -21.34
CA ASN A 303 10.63 -17.54 -20.78
C ASN A 303 10.49 -17.63 -19.26
N SER A 304 10.33 -18.88 -18.85
CA SER A 304 10.36 -19.39 -17.49
C SER A 304 11.76 -19.33 -16.89
N GLY A 305 11.82 -19.27 -15.56
CA GLY A 305 13.01 -19.58 -14.79
C GLY A 305 13.84 -18.36 -14.43
N ASN A 306 13.44 -17.65 -13.37
CA ASN A 306 14.24 -17.68 -12.14
C ASN A 306 13.42 -17.05 -11.03
N SER A 307 12.98 -17.90 -10.11
CA SER A 307 12.85 -17.73 -8.66
C SER A 307 12.71 -16.32 -8.10
N SER A 308 11.84 -16.22 -7.10
CA SER A 308 11.59 -15.11 -6.18
C SER A 308 12.87 -14.61 -5.46
N PHE A 309 13.87 -14.15 -6.19
CA PHE A 309 14.99 -13.39 -5.68
C PHE A 309 14.69 -11.92 -5.85
N GLY A 310 14.99 -11.10 -4.84
CA GLY A 310 15.04 -9.66 -5.02
C GLY A 310 15.87 -9.33 -6.24
N LEU A 311 15.31 -8.56 -7.17
CA LEU A 311 16.07 -7.96 -8.28
C LEU A 311 17.26 -7.15 -7.75
N VAL A 312 17.12 -6.65 -6.53
CA VAL A 312 18.15 -5.95 -5.78
C VAL A 312 18.12 -6.46 -4.35
N THR A 313 19.28 -6.71 -3.75
CA THR A 313 19.40 -6.96 -2.31
C THR A 313 20.36 -5.94 -1.72
N ILE A 314 19.94 -5.22 -0.69
CA ILE A 314 20.80 -4.29 0.06
C ILE A 314 21.21 -4.95 1.38
N TYR A 315 22.39 -4.59 1.87
CA TYR A 315 23.02 -5.19 3.05
C TYR A 315 23.53 -4.11 3.99
N GLU A 316 23.43 -4.35 5.29
CA GLU A 316 23.87 -3.40 6.31
C GLU A 316 25.39 -3.33 6.46
N HIS A 317 26.12 -4.38 6.06
CA HIS A 317 27.58 -4.42 6.09
C HIS A 317 28.18 -4.56 4.68
N SER A 318 29.47 -4.27 4.57
CA SER A 318 30.27 -4.47 3.37
C SER A 318 30.31 -5.96 2.99
N ASN A 319 30.68 -6.23 1.73
CA ASN A 319 30.84 -7.57 1.17
C ASN A 319 29.60 -8.47 1.35
N PHE A 320 28.41 -7.87 1.28
CA PHE A 320 27.11 -8.54 1.31
C PHE A 320 26.81 -9.28 2.62
N LYS A 321 27.23 -8.72 3.75
CA LYS A 321 27.04 -9.29 5.09
C LYS A 321 25.98 -8.54 5.91
N GLY A 322 25.60 -9.14 7.04
CA GLY A 322 24.63 -8.57 7.98
C GLY A 322 23.17 -8.63 7.51
N ARG A 323 22.32 -7.89 8.23
CA ARG A 323 20.90 -7.72 7.90
C ARG A 323 20.77 -7.25 6.46
N ASN A 324 19.86 -7.88 5.75
CA ASN A 324 19.65 -7.61 4.34
C ASN A 324 18.17 -7.62 3.99
N LYS A 325 17.85 -7.01 2.85
CA LYS A 325 16.50 -7.06 2.31
C LYS A 325 16.52 -7.04 0.79
N SER A 326 15.61 -7.83 0.23
CA SER A 326 15.44 -8.02 -1.20
C SER A 326 14.26 -7.23 -1.74
N PHE A 327 14.42 -6.64 -2.92
CA PHE A 327 13.50 -5.68 -3.52
C PHE A 327 13.25 -5.96 -4.99
N ASN A 328 12.06 -5.55 -5.43
CA ASN A 328 11.71 -5.47 -6.84
C ASN A 328 11.85 -4.02 -7.34
N THR A 329 11.40 -3.74 -8.56
CA THR A 329 11.29 -2.36 -9.04
C THR A 329 10.29 -1.58 -8.18
N GLY A 330 10.59 -0.30 -7.96
CA GLY A 330 9.78 0.57 -7.13
C GLY A 330 10.57 1.67 -6.44
N ASN A 331 9.85 2.47 -5.67
CA ASN A 331 10.38 3.58 -4.88
C ASN A 331 10.30 3.19 -3.41
N TYR A 332 11.42 3.25 -2.69
CA TYR A 332 11.57 2.77 -1.33
C TYR A 332 12.16 3.86 -0.45
N ASN A 333 11.42 4.27 0.57
CA ASN A 333 11.90 5.22 1.58
C ASN A 333 12.57 4.47 2.74
N PHE A 334 13.22 5.18 3.68
CA PHE A 334 13.99 4.56 4.77
C PHE A 334 13.23 3.49 5.54
N SER A 335 11.93 3.73 5.81
CA SER A 335 11.05 2.81 6.53
C SER A 335 10.81 1.48 5.80
N GLN A 336 11.11 1.44 4.50
CA GLN A 336 10.92 0.28 3.65
C GLN A 336 12.23 -0.48 3.39
N LEU A 337 13.41 0.09 3.74
CA LEU A 337 14.72 -0.51 3.50
C LEU A 337 14.97 -1.78 4.33
N GLY A 338 14.38 -1.88 5.53
CA GLY A 338 14.43 -3.10 6.35
C GLY A 338 15.81 -3.52 6.88
N ILE A 339 16.87 -2.76 6.54
CA ILE A 339 18.21 -2.87 7.12
C ILE A 339 18.51 -1.75 8.13
N GLY A 340 17.57 -0.83 8.33
CA GLY A 340 17.77 0.43 9.06
C GLY A 340 17.94 1.62 8.12
N ASN A 341 17.70 2.83 8.64
CA ASN A 341 18.05 4.07 7.93
C ASN A 341 19.54 4.30 8.03
N ASP A 342 20.18 4.80 6.96
CA ASP A 342 21.60 5.15 6.99
C ASP A 342 22.47 3.96 7.42
N LYS A 343 22.13 2.77 6.92
CA LYS A 343 22.86 1.51 7.18
C LYS A 343 23.33 0.79 5.93
N LEU A 344 23.03 1.30 4.74
CA LEU A 344 23.35 0.58 3.50
C LEU A 344 24.85 0.64 3.22
N SER A 345 25.51 -0.53 3.24
CA SER A 345 26.95 -0.66 3.03
C SER A 345 27.32 -1.44 1.77
N SER A 346 26.48 -2.37 1.31
CA SER A 346 26.68 -3.08 0.03
C SER A 346 25.37 -3.46 -0.66
N ILE A 347 25.43 -3.69 -1.98
CA ILE A 347 24.23 -3.89 -2.81
C ILE A 347 24.46 -4.92 -3.92
N LYS A 348 23.60 -5.94 -4.01
CA LYS A 348 23.53 -6.86 -5.14
C LYS A 348 22.45 -6.40 -6.12
N ILE A 349 22.78 -6.34 -7.41
CA ILE A 349 21.85 -5.88 -8.46
C ILE A 349 21.82 -6.92 -9.58
N ARG A 350 20.63 -7.46 -9.84
CA ARG A 350 20.37 -8.35 -10.96
C ARG A 350 20.57 -7.58 -12.27
N ARG A 351 21.20 -8.24 -13.24
CA ARG A 351 21.44 -7.69 -14.58
C ARG A 351 20.14 -7.14 -15.20
N GLY A 352 20.21 -5.95 -15.79
CA GLY A 352 19.04 -5.27 -16.37
C GLY A 352 18.27 -4.38 -15.39
N TYR A 353 18.81 -4.09 -14.21
CA TYR A 353 18.22 -3.17 -13.23
C TYR A 353 19.23 -2.11 -12.79
N LYS A 354 18.71 -0.95 -12.38
CA LYS A 354 19.46 0.19 -11.84
C LYS A 354 18.84 0.61 -10.52
N VAL A 355 19.68 0.91 -9.54
CA VAL A 355 19.28 1.43 -8.24
C VAL A 355 19.81 2.84 -8.09
N ARG A 356 18.91 3.81 -7.94
CA ARG A 356 19.26 5.15 -7.52
C ARG A 356 19.11 5.25 -6.01
N VAL A 357 20.18 5.45 -5.27
CA VAL A 357 20.13 5.74 -3.84
C VAL A 357 20.18 7.25 -3.61
N PHE A 358 19.60 7.71 -2.51
CA PHE A 358 19.49 9.10 -2.10
C PHE A 358 19.92 9.24 -0.65
N GLU A 359 20.62 10.35 -0.34
CA GLU A 359 21.11 10.61 1.01
C GLU A 359 20.00 10.96 2.01
N HIS A 360 18.86 11.44 1.52
CA HIS A 360 17.72 11.80 2.36
C HIS A 360 16.48 10.99 2.04
N ALA A 361 15.55 10.98 2.99
CA ALA A 361 14.22 10.41 2.82
C ALA A 361 13.47 11.09 1.67
N ASN A 362 12.44 10.42 1.15
CA ASN A 362 11.57 10.95 0.09
C ASN A 362 12.30 11.29 -1.23
N PHE A 363 13.41 10.61 -1.53
CA PHE A 363 14.18 10.76 -2.77
C PHE A 363 14.78 12.16 -2.95
N ARG A 364 15.26 12.76 -1.86
CA ARG A 364 15.85 14.11 -1.80
C ARG A 364 17.36 14.05 -1.53
N GLY A 365 18.01 15.21 -1.64
CA GLY A 365 19.46 15.35 -1.48
C GLY A 365 20.24 14.80 -2.67
N ARG A 366 21.55 14.65 -2.48
CA ARG A 366 22.45 13.98 -3.42
C ARG A 366 21.93 12.57 -3.70
N TYR A 367 22.25 12.08 -4.90
CA TYR A 367 21.91 10.72 -5.31
C TYR A 367 23.08 10.04 -6.03
N ARG A 368 23.08 8.71 -6.06
CA ARG A 368 24.00 7.89 -6.84
C ARG A 368 23.26 6.74 -7.51
N ASP A 369 23.63 6.45 -8.75
CA ASP A 369 23.12 5.31 -9.50
C ASP A 369 24.10 4.13 -9.40
N PHE A 370 23.56 2.94 -9.13
CA PHE A 370 24.26 1.66 -9.19
C PHE A 370 23.60 0.79 -10.28
N THR A 371 24.38 0.34 -11.25
CA THR A 371 23.90 -0.47 -12.39
C THR A 371 24.39 -1.93 -12.34
N SER A 372 25.18 -2.27 -11.33
CA SER A 372 25.74 -3.60 -11.06
C SER A 372 25.94 -3.78 -9.56
N SER A 373 26.09 -5.02 -9.11
CA SER A 373 26.43 -5.32 -7.71
C SER A 373 27.71 -4.59 -7.29
N SER A 374 27.77 -4.21 -6.03
CA SER A 374 28.90 -3.51 -5.41
C SER A 374 29.07 -4.00 -3.97
N GLY A 375 30.24 -4.57 -3.68
CA GLY A 375 30.59 -5.06 -2.33
C GLY A 375 30.80 -3.93 -1.32
N PHE A 376 30.92 -2.69 -1.78
CA PHE A 376 31.01 -1.52 -0.92
C PHE A 376 30.49 -0.29 -1.67
N VAL A 377 29.50 0.40 -1.13
CA VAL A 377 28.89 1.55 -1.81
C VAL A 377 29.78 2.80 -1.86
N GLY A 378 30.95 2.76 -1.25
CA GLY A 378 31.95 3.84 -1.24
C GLY A 378 31.80 4.74 -0.02
N THR A 379 32.92 5.32 0.44
CA THR A 379 33.03 6.16 1.64
C THR A 379 32.04 7.34 1.67
N ALA A 380 31.75 7.93 0.52
CA ALA A 380 30.79 9.03 0.40
C ALA A 380 29.32 8.63 0.61
N TRP A 381 29.01 7.32 0.57
CA TRP A 381 27.65 6.76 0.54
C TRP A 381 27.38 5.70 1.61
N ASN A 382 28.44 5.12 2.20
CA ASN A 382 28.31 4.15 3.27
C ASN A 382 27.54 4.77 4.44
N ASP A 383 26.53 4.05 4.93
CA ASP A 383 25.70 4.49 6.06
C ASP A 383 25.07 5.88 5.89
N LYS A 384 24.72 6.24 4.65
CA LYS A 384 24.10 7.55 4.33
C LYS A 384 22.85 7.43 3.48
N VAL A 385 22.42 6.21 3.14
CA VAL A 385 21.26 6.02 2.25
C VAL A 385 19.96 5.99 3.05
N SER A 386 19.12 7.00 2.78
CA SER A 386 17.80 7.14 3.39
C SER A 386 16.64 6.84 2.43
N SER A 387 16.86 6.79 1.12
CA SER A 387 15.84 6.28 0.18
C SER A 387 16.44 5.76 -1.12
N MET A 388 15.71 4.93 -1.86
CA MET A 388 16.16 4.36 -3.14
C MET A 388 15.04 4.15 -4.15
N ARG A 389 15.38 4.23 -5.43
CA ARG A 389 14.50 3.86 -6.55
C ARG A 389 15.14 2.74 -7.35
N ILE A 390 14.39 1.67 -7.56
CA ILE A 390 14.80 0.51 -8.35
C ILE A 390 14.00 0.52 -9.65
N MET A 391 14.72 0.58 -10.76
CA MET A 391 14.15 0.69 -12.09
C MET A 391 14.74 -0.39 -12.98
N LYS A 392 13.99 -0.82 -14.00
CA LYS A 392 14.57 -1.61 -15.09
C LYS A 392 15.62 -0.72 -15.76
N SER A 393 16.88 -1.16 -15.73
CA SER A 393 17.93 -0.52 -16.50
C SER A 393 17.58 -0.83 -17.95
N GLY A 394 17.20 0.18 -18.72
CA GLY A 394 16.63 0.01 -20.05
C GLY A 394 17.46 -0.98 -20.89
N THR A 395 16.97 -2.22 -21.01
CA THR A 395 17.35 -3.10 -22.09
C THR A 395 16.42 -2.74 -23.24
N THR A 396 16.91 -1.90 -24.15
CA THR A 396 16.42 -1.88 -25.52
C THR A 396 16.37 -3.33 -26.01
N ASN A 397 15.27 -3.70 -26.68
CA ASN A 397 15.15 -4.96 -27.38
C ASN A 397 16.43 -5.23 -28.20
N ARG A 398 16.86 -6.51 -28.23
CA ARG A 398 17.83 -6.97 -29.23
C ARG A 398 17.30 -6.57 -30.61
N GLY A 399 18.09 -5.80 -31.36
CA GLY A 399 17.76 -5.37 -32.72
C GLY A 399 17.27 -3.92 -32.85
N THR A 400 18.09 -2.95 -32.44
CA THR A 400 18.40 -1.67 -33.14
C THR A 400 19.06 -0.68 -32.18
N ARG A 401 20.11 0.00 -32.66
CA ARG A 401 21.19 0.65 -31.92
C ARG A 401 20.79 1.98 -31.25
N SER A 402 20.28 1.96 -30.02
CA SER A 402 20.10 3.20 -29.22
C SER A 402 21.05 3.29 -28.02
N ARG A 403 22.34 3.02 -28.23
CA ARG A 403 23.40 3.28 -27.23
C ARG A 403 24.23 4.49 -27.68
N ILE A 404 24.64 5.33 -26.74
CA ILE A 404 25.61 6.39 -27.02
C ILE A 404 26.96 5.71 -27.17
N VAL A 405 27.71 6.05 -28.23
CA VAL A 405 29.06 5.54 -28.43
C VAL A 405 30.05 6.70 -28.30
N LEU A 406 30.97 6.56 -27.37
CA LEU A 406 32.10 7.45 -27.12
C LEU A 406 33.29 6.94 -27.91
N TYR A 407 34.08 7.84 -28.49
CA TYR A 407 35.25 7.51 -29.32
C TYR A 407 36.44 8.34 -28.87
N GLU A 408 37.59 7.67 -28.80
CA GLU A 408 38.87 8.28 -28.49
C GLU A 408 39.30 9.30 -29.54
N ASP A 409 39.06 9.00 -30.82
CA ASP A 409 39.47 9.86 -31.93
C ASP A 409 38.28 10.61 -32.56
N SER A 410 38.61 11.66 -33.31
CA SER A 410 37.64 12.36 -34.15
C SER A 410 37.06 11.43 -35.24
N ASN A 411 35.95 11.84 -35.84
CA ASN A 411 35.26 11.12 -36.92
C ASN A 411 34.86 9.67 -36.57
N TYR A 412 34.57 9.41 -35.29
CA TYR A 412 34.11 8.12 -34.78
C TYR A 412 35.14 6.99 -34.94
N ARG A 413 36.43 7.29 -34.76
CA ARG A 413 37.57 6.38 -34.88
C ARG A 413 38.18 6.05 -33.51
N GLY A 414 39.20 5.20 -33.50
CA GLY A 414 39.93 4.83 -32.29
C GLY A 414 39.16 3.91 -31.34
N ASN A 415 39.65 3.85 -30.10
CA ASN A 415 38.99 3.08 -29.05
C ASN A 415 37.59 3.63 -28.79
N LYS A 416 36.65 2.72 -28.50
CA LYS A 416 35.24 3.10 -28.33
C LYS A 416 34.58 2.43 -27.14
N GLN A 417 33.62 3.16 -26.57
CA GLN A 417 32.80 2.65 -25.47
C GLN A 417 31.32 2.97 -25.69
N SER A 418 30.48 1.94 -25.55
CA SER A 418 29.02 2.10 -25.62
C SER A 418 28.39 2.29 -24.24
N VAL A 419 27.88 3.48 -23.97
CA VAL A 419 27.23 3.86 -22.70
C VAL A 419 25.71 4.03 -22.87
N GLY A 420 24.97 3.86 -21.77
CA GLY A 420 23.52 4.03 -21.70
C GLY A 420 23.15 5.18 -20.76
N ILE A 421 21.86 5.34 -20.43
CA ILE A 421 21.41 6.36 -19.46
C ILE A 421 22.07 6.11 -18.10
N GLY A 422 22.78 7.10 -17.58
CA GLY A 422 23.52 6.99 -16.32
C GLY A 422 24.54 8.10 -16.15
N SER A 423 25.27 8.06 -15.04
CA SER A 423 26.38 8.95 -14.75
C SER A 423 27.67 8.12 -14.70
N TYR A 424 28.69 8.54 -15.43
CA TYR A 424 29.95 7.82 -15.62
C TYR A 424 31.09 8.73 -15.16
N ASN A 425 31.82 8.29 -14.15
CA ASN A 425 33.00 8.98 -13.63
C ASN A 425 34.27 8.44 -14.33
N VAL A 426 35.44 9.03 -14.05
CA VAL A 426 36.73 8.73 -14.69
C VAL A 426 37.00 7.21 -14.81
N ASN A 427 36.86 6.45 -13.73
CA ASN A 427 37.13 5.01 -13.71
C ASN A 427 36.09 4.15 -14.47
N GLN A 428 35.04 4.77 -15.02
CA GLN A 428 33.97 4.12 -15.76
C GLN A 428 34.01 4.46 -17.26
N ILE A 429 34.91 5.35 -17.67
CA ILE A 429 35.16 5.72 -19.07
C ILE A 429 36.39 4.93 -19.56
N ARG A 430 36.13 3.93 -20.40
CA ARG A 430 37.12 2.94 -20.87
C ARG A 430 37.88 3.38 -22.11
N ILE A 431 37.45 4.44 -22.79
CA ILE A 431 38.24 5.06 -23.87
C ILE A 431 39.44 5.85 -23.33
N GLY A 432 39.60 5.93 -21.99
CA GLY A 432 40.63 6.72 -21.34
C GLY A 432 40.06 8.01 -20.71
N ASN A 433 40.68 8.45 -19.63
CA ASN A 433 40.43 9.77 -19.06
C ASN A 433 40.96 10.83 -20.02
N ASP A 434 40.20 11.90 -20.25
CA ASP A 434 40.67 13.03 -21.08
C ASP A 434 41.07 12.56 -22.49
N LYS A 435 40.29 11.64 -23.05
CA LYS A 435 40.50 11.06 -24.39
C LYS A 435 39.29 11.17 -25.31
N LEU A 436 38.20 11.81 -24.88
CA LEU A 436 36.99 11.85 -25.69
C LEU A 436 37.11 12.86 -26.83
N SER A 437 37.11 12.40 -28.08
CA SER A 437 37.17 13.27 -29.26
C SER A 437 35.91 13.26 -30.13
N SER A 438 35.10 12.19 -30.13
CA SER A 438 33.82 12.16 -30.86
C SER A 438 32.74 11.29 -30.20
N ILE A 439 31.46 11.58 -30.50
CA ILE A 439 30.32 10.92 -29.86
C ILE A 439 29.16 10.65 -30.82
N ARG A 440 28.59 9.44 -30.77
CA ARG A 440 27.32 9.11 -31.45
C ARG A 440 26.17 9.10 -30.46
N ILE A 441 25.16 9.93 -30.72
CA ILE A 441 23.98 10.09 -29.86
C ILE A 441 22.72 9.80 -30.67
N PRO A 442 21.98 8.73 -30.33
CA PRO A 442 20.67 8.45 -30.90
C PRO A 442 19.65 9.54 -30.53
N ARG A 443 18.61 9.70 -31.37
CA ARG A 443 17.52 10.66 -31.10
C ARG A 443 16.85 10.39 -29.76
N GLY A 444 16.53 11.45 -29.01
CA GLY A 444 15.89 11.37 -27.70
C GLY A 444 16.85 11.25 -26.52
N TYR A 445 18.16 11.48 -26.73
CA TYR A 445 19.18 11.44 -25.69
C TYR A 445 19.98 12.73 -25.63
N LYS A 446 20.48 13.05 -24.43
CA LYS A 446 21.43 14.14 -24.18
C LYS A 446 22.62 13.60 -23.40
N VAL A 447 23.83 13.92 -23.85
CA VAL A 447 25.08 13.63 -23.16
C VAL A 447 25.64 14.95 -22.66
N ARG A 448 25.84 15.06 -21.35
CA ARG A 448 26.58 16.13 -20.72
C ARG A 448 27.98 15.62 -20.39
N ILE A 449 29.02 16.19 -20.98
CA ILE A 449 30.40 15.92 -20.60
C ILE A 449 30.90 16.99 -19.63
N TYR A 450 31.82 16.62 -18.75
CA TYR A 450 32.39 17.48 -17.70
C TYR A 450 33.91 17.43 -17.76
N GLU A 451 34.53 18.57 -17.51
CA GLU A 451 35.99 18.77 -17.55
C GLU A 451 36.74 18.04 -16.43
N HIS A 452 36.06 17.74 -15.32
CA HIS A 452 36.68 17.06 -14.18
C HIS A 452 35.90 15.82 -13.75
N ALA A 453 36.58 14.95 -13.01
CA ALA A 453 35.97 13.82 -12.34
C ALA A 453 34.84 14.27 -11.38
N ASN A 454 33.96 13.34 -11.04
CA ASN A 454 32.82 13.58 -10.14
C ASN A 454 31.83 14.66 -10.64
N PHE A 455 31.73 14.88 -11.96
CA PHE A 455 30.78 15.81 -12.59
C PHE A 455 30.99 17.27 -12.18
N ARG A 456 32.25 17.69 -12.11
CA ARG A 456 32.68 19.05 -11.72
C ARG A 456 33.34 19.77 -12.90
N GLY A 457 33.67 21.05 -12.69
CA GLY A 457 34.27 21.91 -13.71
C GLY A 457 33.26 22.38 -14.74
N ARG A 458 33.75 22.88 -15.88
CA ARG A 458 32.89 23.26 -17.00
C ARG A 458 32.16 22.02 -17.54
N TYR A 459 31.09 22.24 -18.30
CA TYR A 459 30.36 21.16 -18.96
C TYR A 459 29.91 21.56 -20.36
N ARG A 460 29.66 20.56 -21.21
CA ARG A 460 29.02 20.73 -22.53
C ARG A 460 27.95 19.68 -22.76
N ASP A 461 26.81 20.12 -23.27
CA ASP A 461 25.70 19.26 -23.65
C ASP A 461 25.75 18.94 -25.14
N PHE A 462 25.44 17.70 -25.49
CA PHE A 462 25.24 17.22 -26.84
C PHE A 462 23.92 16.46 -26.93
N THR A 463 23.07 16.81 -27.89
CA THR A 463 21.75 16.21 -28.12
C THR A 463 21.67 15.41 -29.43
N SER A 464 22.74 15.43 -30.23
CA SER A 464 22.91 14.71 -31.49
C SER A 464 24.35 14.23 -31.63
N SER A 465 24.61 13.32 -32.57
CA SER A 465 25.96 12.82 -32.83
C SER A 465 26.88 13.97 -33.27
N SER A 466 28.12 13.96 -32.77
CA SER A 466 29.16 14.94 -33.13
C SER A 466 30.43 14.22 -33.54
N ALA A 467 30.86 14.41 -34.78
CA ALA A 467 32.10 13.83 -35.31
C ALA A 467 33.35 14.44 -34.65
N PHE A 468 33.19 15.56 -33.95
CA PHE A 468 34.22 16.19 -33.15
C PHE A 468 33.55 16.90 -31.97
N VAL A 469 34.08 16.75 -30.75
CA VAL A 469 33.51 17.42 -29.56
C VAL A 469 33.89 18.90 -29.47
N GLY A 470 34.71 19.40 -30.39
CA GLY A 470 35.15 20.80 -30.49
C GLY A 470 36.50 21.03 -29.83
N THR A 471 37.26 22.00 -30.34
CA THR A 471 38.63 22.33 -29.89
C THR A 471 38.72 22.62 -28.40
N ALA A 472 37.73 23.31 -27.84
CA ALA A 472 37.67 23.62 -26.42
C ALA A 472 37.49 22.38 -25.52
N TRP A 473 37.04 21.25 -26.07
CA TRP A 473 36.56 20.06 -25.34
C TRP A 473 37.24 18.74 -25.73
N ASN A 474 38.00 18.72 -26.81
CA ASN A 474 38.76 17.54 -27.22
C ASN A 474 39.69 17.12 -26.10
N ASP A 475 39.67 15.84 -25.71
CA ASP A 475 40.58 15.29 -24.70
C ASP A 475 40.51 16.00 -23.34
N LYS A 476 39.32 16.47 -22.94
CA LYS A 476 39.12 17.12 -21.63
C LYS A 476 38.02 16.51 -20.78
N ALA A 477 37.30 15.51 -21.29
CA ALA A 477 36.16 14.96 -20.59
C ALA A 477 36.58 13.86 -19.60
N SER A 478 36.57 14.18 -18.30
CA SER A 478 36.85 13.19 -17.26
C SER A 478 35.60 12.55 -16.65
N SER A 479 34.41 13.10 -16.87
CA SER A 479 33.14 12.47 -16.47
C SER A 479 31.96 12.89 -17.36
N LEU A 480 30.89 12.08 -17.40
CA LEU A 480 29.71 12.39 -18.22
C LEU A 480 28.38 11.89 -17.64
N LYS A 481 27.29 12.54 -18.02
CA LYS A 481 25.91 12.13 -17.72
C LYS A 481 25.11 11.93 -19.00
N VAL A 482 24.49 10.77 -19.13
CA VAL A 482 23.56 10.44 -20.22
C VAL A 482 22.13 10.51 -19.69
N MET A 483 21.31 11.31 -20.35
CA MET A 483 19.92 11.57 -19.99
C MET A 483 19.00 11.31 -21.20
N ARG A 484 17.73 11.03 -20.93
CA ARG A 484 16.69 11.02 -21.96
C ARG A 484 16.13 12.43 -22.09
N VAL A 485 16.03 12.93 -23.31
CA VAL A 485 15.30 14.17 -23.61
C VAL A 485 13.86 13.78 -23.88
N ARG A 486 12.91 14.51 -23.30
CA ARG A 486 11.48 14.28 -23.53
C ARG A 486 11.07 14.84 -24.88
#